data_AF-A0A4Y2DLM0-F1
#
_entry.id   AF-A0A4Y2DLM0-F1
#
_cell.length_a   1.000
_cell.length_b   1.000
_cell.length_c   1.000
_cell.angle_alpha   90.00
_cell.angle_beta   90.00
_cell.angle_gamma   90.00
#
_symmetry.space_group_name_H-M   'P 1'
#
loop_
_entity.id
_entity.type
_entity.pdbx_description
1 polymer ?
#
loop_
_entity_poly.entity_id
_entity_poly.type
_entity_poly.pdbx_seq_one_letter_code
_entity_poly.pdbx_strand_id
1 'polypeptide(L)'
;MRPGKDSPADLLSRDISAVKLVQNVLWWHGPPWLKQTPDHWPNRHRPILDSELCSEELEHRSSVQVAVTQQRECLVDINRFSSLKTLFKVTALVFRFVNNVRNINKSMNLYFTADEIQNAEYFWIKYV
;
A
#
# COMPACT_ATOMS: atom_id res chain seq x y z
N MET A 1 -21.22 13.35 -14.78
CA MET A 1 -21.23 11.94 -14.30
C MET A 1 -20.51 11.87 -12.97
N ARG A 2 -21.05 11.15 -11.98
CA ARG A 2 -20.38 10.97 -10.67
C ARG A 2 -19.42 9.77 -10.77
N PRO A 3 -18.11 9.94 -10.54
CA PRO A 3 -17.11 8.88 -10.68
C PRO A 3 -17.43 7.59 -9.90
N GLY A 4 -18.11 7.70 -8.75
CA GLY A 4 -18.45 6.53 -7.92
C GLY A 4 -19.41 5.53 -8.56
N LYS A 5 -20.36 5.96 -9.40
CA LYS A 5 -21.32 5.01 -10.01
C LYS A 5 -20.71 4.14 -11.11
N ASP A 6 -19.68 4.64 -11.77
CA ASP A 6 -19.00 3.97 -12.88
C ASP A 6 -17.67 3.32 -12.44
N SER A 7 -17.37 3.38 -11.13
CA SER A 7 -16.21 2.74 -10.53
C SER A 7 -16.50 1.23 -10.36
N PRO A 8 -15.79 0.33 -11.06
CA PRO A 8 -15.97 -1.10 -10.86
C PRO A 8 -15.62 -1.53 -9.43
N ALA A 9 -14.72 -0.82 -8.74
CA ALA A 9 -14.35 -1.09 -7.35
C ALA A 9 -15.50 -0.83 -6.36
N ASP A 10 -16.44 0.08 -6.69
CA ASP A 10 -17.62 0.36 -5.87
C ASP A 10 -18.61 -0.82 -5.85
N LEU A 11 -18.52 -1.75 -6.82
CA LEU A 11 -19.37 -2.95 -6.84
C LEU A 11 -18.96 -3.95 -5.76
N LEU A 12 -17.66 -4.10 -5.52
CA LEU A 12 -17.14 -4.99 -4.47
C LEU A 12 -17.36 -4.43 -3.08
N SER A 13 -17.32 -3.11 -2.90
CA SER A 13 -17.57 -2.46 -1.60
C SER A 13 -19.04 -2.45 -1.18
N ARG A 14 -19.96 -2.93 -2.03
CA ARG A 14 -21.41 -2.97 -1.79
C ARG A 14 -21.97 -4.41 -1.70
N ASP A 15 -21.13 -5.39 -1.38
CA ASP A 15 -21.51 -6.79 -1.20
C ASP A 15 -22.30 -7.39 -2.37
N ILE A 16 -21.77 -7.25 -3.60
CA ILE A 16 -22.33 -7.95 -4.76
C ILE A 16 -22.08 -9.46 -4.66
N SER A 17 -23.10 -10.27 -4.91
CA SER A 17 -22.95 -11.73 -4.93
C SER A 17 -22.07 -12.18 -6.11
N ALA A 18 -21.35 -13.30 -5.93
CA ALA A 18 -20.46 -13.85 -6.97
C ALA A 18 -21.18 -14.09 -8.30
N VAL A 19 -22.43 -14.57 -8.27
CA VAL A 19 -23.26 -14.79 -9.47
C VAL A 19 -23.51 -13.48 -10.21
N LYS A 20 -23.84 -12.40 -9.49
CA LYS A 20 -24.07 -11.08 -10.09
C LYS A 20 -22.77 -10.43 -10.57
N LEU A 21 -21.63 -10.72 -9.92
CA LEU A 21 -20.32 -10.22 -10.34
C LEU A 21 -19.87 -10.83 -11.67
N VAL A 22 -20.05 -12.15 -11.85
CA VAL A 22 -19.69 -12.83 -13.11
C VAL A 22 -20.44 -12.22 -14.31
N GLN A 23 -21.69 -11.81 -14.10
CA GLN A 23 -22.53 -11.17 -15.13
C GLN A 23 -22.30 -9.66 -15.27
N ASN A 24 -21.39 -9.06 -14.48
CA ASN A 24 -21.24 -7.61 -14.43
C ASN A 24 -20.28 -7.09 -15.51
N VAL A 25 -20.87 -6.48 -16.55
CA VAL A 25 -20.12 -5.89 -17.68
C VAL A 25 -19.21 -4.75 -17.24
N LEU A 26 -19.62 -3.92 -16.27
CA LEU A 26 -18.82 -2.80 -15.78
C LEU A 26 -17.52 -3.27 -15.10
N TRP A 27 -17.57 -4.39 -14.37
CA TRP A 27 -16.40 -5.01 -13.75
C TRP A 27 -15.41 -5.54 -14.79
N TRP A 28 -15.89 -6.30 -15.77
CA TRP A 28 -15.01 -6.98 -16.73
C TRP A 28 -14.55 -6.08 -17.90
N HIS A 29 -15.38 -5.13 -18.32
CA HIS A 29 -15.14 -4.32 -19.50
C HIS A 29 -14.93 -2.84 -19.21
N GLY A 30 -15.07 -2.43 -17.94
CA GLY A 30 -15.03 -1.04 -17.55
C GLY A 30 -16.21 -0.23 -18.10
N PRO A 31 -16.26 1.07 -17.77
CA PRO A 31 -17.31 1.93 -18.26
C PRO A 31 -17.16 2.22 -19.77
N PRO A 32 -18.28 2.39 -20.51
CA PRO A 32 -18.24 2.58 -21.97
C PRO A 32 -17.42 3.79 -22.44
N TRP A 33 -17.31 4.83 -21.62
CA TRP A 33 -16.53 6.03 -21.96
C TRP A 33 -15.02 5.76 -22.00
N LEU A 34 -14.52 4.72 -21.32
CA LEU A 34 -13.09 4.39 -21.31
C LEU A 34 -12.61 3.95 -22.71
N LYS A 35 -13.51 3.39 -23.53
CA LYS A 35 -13.22 2.95 -24.90
C LYS A 35 -13.44 4.06 -25.95
N GLN A 36 -13.99 5.20 -25.55
CA GLN A 36 -14.27 6.33 -26.44
C GLN A 36 -13.12 7.32 -26.46
N THR A 37 -13.19 8.31 -27.35
CA THR A 37 -12.19 9.38 -27.37
C THR A 37 -12.18 10.11 -26.02
N PRO A 38 -11.04 10.66 -25.61
CA PRO A 38 -10.90 11.28 -24.30
C PRO A 38 -11.83 12.48 -24.03
N ASP A 39 -12.48 13.02 -25.05
CA ASP A 39 -13.52 14.05 -24.94
C ASP A 39 -14.79 13.55 -24.24
N HIS A 40 -15.03 12.24 -24.30
CA HIS A 40 -16.17 11.57 -23.67
C HIS A 40 -15.89 11.17 -22.22
N TRP A 41 -14.67 11.41 -21.73
CA TRP A 41 -14.32 11.06 -20.36
C TRP A 41 -14.93 12.06 -19.36
N PRO A 42 -15.39 11.61 -18.20
CA PRO A 42 -15.95 12.50 -17.20
C PRO A 42 -14.89 13.48 -16.67
N ASN A 43 -15.09 14.77 -16.97
CA ASN A 43 -14.34 15.94 -16.51
C ASN A 43 -12.85 16.01 -16.88
N ARG A 44 -12.55 16.57 -18.06
CA ARG A 44 -11.24 17.19 -18.38
C ARG A 44 -11.09 18.62 -17.88
N HIS A 45 -12.02 19.16 -17.08
CA HIS A 45 -11.81 20.44 -16.40
C HIS A 45 -10.95 20.25 -15.14
N ARG A 46 -9.71 19.77 -15.31
CA ARG A 46 -8.62 20.44 -14.61
C ARG A 46 -8.19 21.55 -15.56
N PRO A 47 -8.02 22.81 -15.11
CA PRO A 47 -7.26 23.75 -15.91
C PRO A 47 -5.95 23.05 -16.26
N ILE A 48 -5.61 23.03 -17.55
CA ILE A 48 -4.26 22.68 -17.99
C ILE A 48 -3.41 23.78 -17.36
N LEU A 49 -2.91 23.53 -16.15
CA LEU A 49 -1.83 24.32 -15.60
C LEU A 49 -0.65 23.95 -16.47
N ASP A 50 -0.07 24.97 -17.09
CA ASP A 50 0.93 24.86 -18.14
C ASP A 50 2.02 23.83 -17.83
N SER A 51 2.57 23.30 -18.91
CA SER A 51 3.49 22.17 -19.03
C SER A 51 4.83 22.25 -18.24
N GLU A 52 4.92 23.01 -17.15
CA GLU A 52 6.08 23.11 -16.26
C GLU A 52 5.91 22.36 -14.92
N LEU A 53 4.72 21.85 -14.59
CA LEU A 53 4.46 21.23 -13.28
C LEU A 53 4.56 19.71 -13.22
N CYS A 54 5.00 19.04 -14.29
CA CYS A 54 5.34 17.61 -14.23
C CYS A 54 6.66 17.31 -13.49
N SER A 55 7.25 18.31 -12.82
CA SER A 55 8.47 18.18 -12.02
C SER A 55 8.26 18.41 -10.51
N GLU A 56 7.04 18.77 -10.08
CA GLU A 56 6.76 19.15 -8.69
C GLU A 56 5.47 18.51 -8.15
N GLU A 57 5.37 17.18 -8.21
CA GLU A 57 4.72 16.45 -7.10
C GLU A 57 5.72 16.36 -5.93
N LEU A 58 6.32 17.50 -5.57
CA LEU A 58 6.98 17.67 -4.29
C LEU A 58 5.88 17.63 -3.24
N GLU A 59 5.75 16.45 -2.64
CA GLU A 59 5.46 16.26 -1.22
C GLU A 59 4.92 17.52 -0.54
N HIS A 60 3.61 17.76 -0.63
CA HIS A 60 2.93 18.55 0.39
C HIS A 60 2.91 17.73 1.68
N ARG A 61 4.08 17.59 2.32
CA ARG A 61 4.20 17.19 3.71
C ARG A 61 3.68 18.36 4.54
N SER A 62 2.38 18.36 4.81
CA SER A 62 1.85 19.08 5.96
C SER A 62 2.61 18.58 7.19
N SER A 63 3.55 19.37 7.70
CA SER A 63 4.27 19.04 8.93
C SER A 63 3.32 19.23 10.10
N VAL A 64 2.61 18.16 10.46
CA VAL A 64 1.85 18.11 11.72
C VAL A 64 2.86 17.75 12.81
N GLN A 65 3.26 18.73 13.62
CA GLN A 65 4.06 18.45 14.80
C GLN A 65 3.16 17.88 15.89
N VAL A 66 3.09 16.55 15.96
CA VAL A 66 2.47 15.83 17.07
C VAL A 66 3.54 15.64 18.15
N ALA A 67 3.35 16.24 19.33
CA ALA A 67 4.13 15.92 20.50
C ALA A 67 3.72 14.51 20.99
N VAL A 68 4.34 13.48 20.41
CA VAL A 68 4.18 12.10 20.88
C VAL A 68 5.04 11.94 22.13
N THR A 69 4.41 11.75 23.29
CA THR A 69 5.09 11.09 24.42
C THR A 69 5.50 9.71 23.92
N GLN A 70 6.80 9.52 23.66
CA GLN A 70 7.36 8.25 23.19
C GLN A 70 7.23 7.21 24.30
N GLN A 71 6.05 6.64 24.47
CA GLN A 71 5.97 5.28 24.95
C GLN A 71 6.53 4.43 23.81
N ARG A 72 7.76 3.94 23.97
CA ARG A 72 8.38 3.00 23.02
C ARG A 72 7.64 1.68 23.13
N GLU A 73 6.44 1.63 22.57
CA GLU A 73 5.76 0.36 22.37
C GLU A 73 6.63 -0.48 21.43
N CYS A 74 6.91 -1.72 21.85
CA CYS A 74 7.68 -2.62 21.02
C CYS A 74 6.84 -2.95 19.77
N LEU A 75 7.36 -2.63 18.58
CA LEU A 75 6.66 -2.84 17.31
C LEU A 75 6.26 -4.31 17.08
N VAL A 76 6.96 -5.25 17.73
CA VAL A 76 6.68 -6.67 17.71
C VAL A 76 6.53 -7.14 19.14
N ASP A 77 5.31 -7.53 19.55
CA ASP A 77 5.08 -8.14 20.87
C ASP A 77 5.39 -9.64 20.83
N ILE A 78 6.39 -10.07 21.59
CA ILE A 78 6.84 -11.46 21.66
C ILE A 78 5.73 -12.41 22.15
N ASN A 79 4.84 -11.94 23.02
CA ASN A 79 3.80 -12.76 23.64
C ASN A 79 2.70 -13.19 22.66
N ARG A 80 2.66 -12.57 21.47
CA ARG A 80 1.68 -12.88 20.41
C ARG A 80 2.10 -14.06 19.53
N PHE A 81 3.29 -14.62 19.75
CA PHE A 81 3.85 -15.68 18.91
C PHE A 81 4.00 -17.00 19.68
N SER A 82 3.39 -18.06 19.16
CA SER A 82 3.54 -19.43 19.67
C SER A 82 4.70 -20.19 19.01
N SER A 83 5.39 -19.58 18.04
CA SER A 83 6.52 -20.17 17.32
C SER A 83 7.64 -19.18 17.13
N LEU A 84 8.84 -19.56 17.61
CA LEU A 84 10.07 -18.77 17.47
C LEU A 84 10.41 -18.51 16.00
N LYS A 85 10.21 -19.52 15.14
CA LYS A 85 10.43 -19.40 13.69
C LYS A 85 9.52 -18.34 13.06
N THR A 86 8.26 -18.26 13.51
CA THR A 86 7.32 -17.24 13.03
C THR A 86 7.71 -15.86 13.55
N LEU A 87 8.12 -15.75 14.83
CA LEU A 87 8.64 -14.50 15.41
C LEU A 87 9.80 -13.95 14.59
N PHE A 88 10.80 -14.77 14.27
CA PHE A 88 11.96 -14.34 13.49
C PHE A 88 11.58 -13.91 12.08
N LYS A 89 10.69 -14.64 11.39
CA LYS A 89 10.21 -14.25 10.07
C LYS A 89 9.48 -12.90 10.09
N VAL A 90 8.60 -12.68 11.07
CA VAL A 90 7.88 -11.40 11.18
C VAL A 90 8.83 -10.25 11.51
N THR A 91 9.78 -10.49 12.42
CA THR A 91 10.81 -9.49 12.75
C THR A 91 11.67 -9.15 11.53
N ALA A 92 12.10 -10.17 10.76
CA ALA A 92 12.84 -9.98 9.52
C ALA A 92 12.02 -9.20 8.47
N LEU A 93 10.70 -9.44 8.36
CA LEU A 93 9.81 -8.65 7.50
C LEU A 93 9.77 -7.19 7.89
N VAL A 94 9.67 -6.89 9.18
CA VAL A 94 9.67 -5.51 9.68
C VAL A 94 10.99 -4.82 9.34
N PHE A 95 12.13 -5.48 9.54
CA PHE A 95 13.44 -4.93 9.17
C PHE A 95 13.57 -4.70 7.67
N ARG A 96 13.11 -5.65 6.85
CA ARG A 96 13.09 -5.53 5.40
C ARG A 96 12.21 -4.36 4.97
N PHE A 97 11.01 -4.22 5.54
CA PHE A 97 10.11 -3.11 5.26
C PHE A 97 10.79 -1.76 5.56
N VAL A 98 11.37 -1.62 6.76
CA VAL A 98 12.09 -0.39 7.16
C VAL A 98 13.24 -0.10 6.20
N ASN A 99 14.02 -1.10 5.83
CA ASN A 99 15.13 -0.94 4.89
C ASN A 99 14.65 -0.54 3.48
N ASN A 100 13.55 -1.11 3.01
CA ASN A 100 12.99 -0.80 1.69
C ASN A 100 12.42 0.62 1.62
N VAL A 101 11.76 1.08 2.69
CA VAL A 101 11.28 2.48 2.79
C VAL A 101 12.46 3.46 2.79
N ARG A 102 13.60 3.08 3.38
CA ARG A 102 14.83 3.89 3.37
C ARG A 102 15.58 3.84 2.04
N ASN A 103 15.44 2.76 1.27
CA ASN A 103 16.18 2.49 0.03
C ASN A 103 15.23 2.03 -1.09
N ILE A 104 14.58 3.00 -1.73
CA ILE A 104 13.48 2.80 -2.72
C ILE A 104 13.93 1.97 -3.95
N ASN A 105 15.22 1.91 -4.25
CA ASN A 105 15.75 1.29 -5.48
C ASN A 105 16.14 -0.20 -5.35
N LYS A 106 15.81 -0.88 -4.23
CA LYS A 106 16.15 -2.30 -4.05
C LYS A 106 15.03 -3.23 -4.52
N SER A 107 15.40 -4.20 -5.36
CA SER A 107 14.52 -5.33 -5.73
C SER A 107 14.10 -6.10 -4.48
N MET A 108 12.80 -6.40 -4.35
CA MET A 108 12.28 -7.23 -3.28
C MET A 108 12.57 -8.71 -3.55
N ASN A 109 13.40 -9.31 -2.70
CA ASN A 109 13.60 -10.76 -2.71
C ASN A 109 12.33 -11.48 -2.21
N LEU A 110 11.88 -12.49 -2.95
CA LEU A 110 10.68 -13.27 -2.59
C LEU A 110 10.88 -14.11 -1.32
N TYR A 111 12.11 -14.55 -1.06
CA TYR A 111 12.47 -15.39 0.08
C TYR A 111 13.31 -14.62 1.09
N PHE A 112 13.28 -15.04 2.36
CA PHE A 112 14.21 -14.55 3.37
C PHE A 112 15.59 -15.13 3.14
N THR A 113 16.61 -14.30 3.24
CA THR A 113 17.99 -14.78 3.33
C THR A 113 18.26 -15.32 4.74
N ALA A 114 19.28 -16.16 4.86
CA ALA A 114 19.74 -16.63 6.16
C ALA A 114 20.13 -15.46 7.07
N ASP A 115 20.78 -14.44 6.51
CA ASP A 115 21.20 -13.23 7.23
C ASP A 115 20.02 -12.46 7.83
N GLU A 116 18.90 -12.35 7.12
CA GLU A 116 17.72 -11.64 7.64
C GLU A 116 17.11 -12.36 8.85
N ILE A 117 17.07 -13.69 8.81
CA ILE A 117 16.59 -14.50 9.93
C ILE A 117 17.58 -14.45 11.10
N GLN A 118 18.89 -14.51 10.83
CA GLN A 118 19.92 -14.41 11.86
C GLN A 118 19.94 -13.04 12.53
N ASN A 119 19.75 -11.97 11.76
CA ASN A 119 19.62 -10.61 12.31
C ASN A 119 18.38 -10.46 13.19
N ALA A 120 17.26 -11.07 12.80
CA ALA A 120 16.06 -11.12 13.62
C ALA A 120 16.29 -11.90 14.92
N GLU A 121 16.97 -13.05 14.86
CA GLU A 121 17.33 -13.83 16.03
C GLU A 121 18.23 -13.04 16.99
N TYR A 122 19.29 -12.41 16.47
CA TYR A 122 20.23 -11.62 17.26
C TYR A 122 19.55 -10.42 17.94
N PHE A 123 18.58 -9.80 17.27
CA PHE A 123 17.76 -8.75 17.87
C PHE A 123 17.07 -9.24 19.14
N TRP A 124 16.42 -10.40 19.10
CA TRP A 124 15.72 -10.96 20.26
C TRP A 124 16.66 -11.43 21.35
N ILE A 125 17.84 -11.97 21.01
CA ILE A 125 18.87 -12.34 22.00
C ILE A 125 19.38 -11.11 22.76
N LYS A 126 19.53 -9.97 22.08
CA LYS A 126 19.98 -8.71 22.70
C LYS A 126 18.90 -7.97 23.49
N TYR A 127 17.64 -8.25 23.17
CA TYR A 127 16.49 -7.54 23.76
C TYR A 127 16.09 -8.15 25.12
N VAL A 128 16.47 -9.40 25.38
CA VAL A 128 16.40 -10.06 26.68
C VAL A 128 17.64 -9.70 27.51
#